data_AF-B2ARU7-F1
#
_entry.id   AF-B2ARU7-F1
#
_cell.length_a   1.000
_cell.length_b   1.000
_cell.length_c   1.000
_cell.angle_alpha   90.00
_cell.angle_beta   90.00
_cell.angle_gamma   90.00
#
_symmetry.space_group_name_H-M   'P 1'
#
loop_
_entity.id
_entity.type
_entity.pdbx_description
1 polymer ?
#
loop_
_entity_poly.entity_id
_entity_poly.type
_entity_poly.pdbx_seq_one_letter_code
_entity_poly.pdbx_strand_id
1 'polypeptide(L)'
;MLWTLWFGLLAALLSRTVTAQANAIYRDPDTGLVFSSNYVLYRVNQGITYRVAIPANVQTYTSYDAVIQAVIPNDVGWAGIAWAGSMPRNPLTVAWRNSQNQPVLSSRWAGPTTTPSTPFSGPAPSPTAPTWQYTALCKGCTSWTTDTGASRFLSPRGGNRMAFAYSPNRPSSPNSPTSTIPIHDVHGYWQHDFSGAANQDFDAIVERLASGV
;
A
#
# COMPACT_ATOMS: atom_id res chain seq x y z
N MET A 1 -1.85 64.69 25.79
CA MET A 1 -1.27 63.37 26.17
C MET A 1 -2.17 62.30 25.56
N LEU A 2 -1.85 61.87 24.33
CA LEU A 2 -2.57 60.81 23.63
C LEU A 2 -1.82 59.50 23.85
N TRP A 3 -2.49 58.51 24.46
CA TRP A 3 -1.97 57.16 24.58
C TRP A 3 -2.81 56.25 23.67
N THR A 4 -2.26 55.94 22.50
CA THR A 4 -2.83 54.97 21.55
C THR A 4 -2.44 53.57 21.97
N LEU A 5 -3.40 52.80 22.47
CA LEU A 5 -3.27 51.36 22.71
C LEU A 5 -3.48 50.62 21.39
N TRP A 6 -2.40 50.04 20.86
CA TRP A 6 -2.43 49.09 19.76
C TRP A 6 -2.82 47.71 20.30
N PHE A 7 -3.99 47.20 19.94
CA PHE A 7 -4.32 45.78 20.09
C PHE A 7 -3.76 45.03 18.87
N GLY A 8 -2.62 44.36 19.06
CA GLY A 8 -2.04 43.45 18.07
C GLY A 8 -2.85 42.16 17.99
N LEU A 9 -3.41 41.88 16.82
CA LEU A 9 -4.07 40.61 16.50
C LEU A 9 -2.98 39.58 16.15
N LEU A 10 -2.61 38.72 17.10
CA LEU A 10 -1.70 37.59 16.83
C LEU A 10 -2.53 36.42 16.28
N ALA A 11 -2.61 36.30 14.96
CA ALA A 11 -3.16 35.11 14.32
C ALA A 11 -2.15 33.95 14.44
N ALA A 12 -2.41 33.01 15.34
CA ALA A 12 -1.63 31.78 15.46
C ALA A 12 -1.88 30.90 14.23
N LEU A 13 -0.97 30.95 13.25
CA LEU A 13 -0.88 29.95 12.19
C LEU A 13 -0.42 28.62 12.80
N LEU A 14 -1.38 27.74 13.08
CA LEU A 14 -1.11 26.33 13.37
C LEU A 14 -0.60 25.66 12.10
N SER A 15 0.73 25.63 11.93
CA SER A 15 1.39 24.79 10.94
C SER A 15 1.06 23.32 11.26
N ARG A 16 0.19 22.70 10.47
CA ARG A 16 -0.03 21.24 10.53
C ARG A 16 1.22 20.55 10.04
N THR A 17 2.13 20.21 10.95
CA THR A 17 3.22 19.28 10.66
C THR A 17 2.61 17.90 10.42
N VAL A 18 2.53 17.47 9.16
CA VAL A 18 2.22 16.07 8.83
C VAL A 18 3.45 15.25 9.19
N THR A 19 3.48 14.71 10.39
CA THR A 19 4.47 13.69 10.74
C THR A 19 4.15 12.41 9.98
N ALA A 20 5.15 11.80 9.34
CA ALA A 20 5.02 10.45 8.80
C ALA A 20 4.69 9.49 9.97
N GLN A 21 3.41 9.16 10.12
CA GLN A 21 2.96 8.27 11.19
C GLN A 21 3.20 6.83 10.74
N ALA A 22 4.13 6.16 11.39
CA ALA A 22 4.29 4.71 11.25
C ALA A 22 3.13 4.00 11.94
N ASN A 23 2.61 2.94 11.30
CA ASN A 23 1.55 2.08 11.83
C ASN A 23 0.29 2.84 12.31
N ALA A 24 -0.12 3.87 11.56
CA ALA A 24 -1.36 4.59 11.83
C ALA A 24 -2.57 3.71 11.52
N ILE A 25 -3.64 3.83 12.30
CA ILE A 25 -4.92 3.17 11.98
C ILE A 25 -5.72 4.08 11.04
N TYR A 26 -6.06 3.57 9.86
CA TYR A 26 -6.88 4.27 8.88
C TYR A 26 -8.20 3.53 8.67
N ARG A 27 -9.32 4.22 8.90
CA ARG A 27 -10.65 3.69 8.62
C ARG A 27 -11.10 4.26 7.29
N ASP A 28 -11.22 3.41 6.28
CA ASP A 28 -11.54 3.83 4.93
C ASP A 28 -13.07 3.95 4.77
N PRO A 29 -13.62 5.16 4.61
CA PRO A 29 -15.07 5.35 4.54
C PRO A 29 -15.69 4.72 3.30
N ASP A 30 -14.91 4.59 2.21
CA ASP A 30 -15.42 4.08 0.94
C ASP A 30 -15.56 2.56 0.95
N THR A 31 -14.61 1.85 1.57
CA THR A 31 -14.59 0.39 1.60
C THR A 31 -15.16 -0.20 2.88
N GLY A 32 -15.19 0.58 3.96
CA GLY A 32 -15.51 0.12 5.32
C GLY A 32 -14.39 -0.66 5.99
N LEU A 33 -13.24 -0.83 5.33
CA LEU A 33 -12.09 -1.54 5.89
C LEU A 33 -11.29 -0.65 6.86
N VAL A 34 -10.75 -1.30 7.88
CA VAL A 34 -9.74 -0.75 8.80
C VAL A 34 -8.38 -1.24 8.37
N PHE A 35 -7.45 -0.31 8.19
CA PHE A 35 -6.10 -0.55 7.75
C PHE A 35 -5.08 -0.15 8.81
N SER A 36 -4.00 -0.91 8.93
CA SER A 36 -2.72 -0.37 9.40
C SER A 36 -2.04 0.35 8.24
N SER A 37 -1.47 1.53 8.49
CA SER A 37 -1.02 2.48 7.47
C SER A 37 0.40 2.97 7.75
N ASN A 38 1.23 3.03 6.72
CA ASN A 38 2.58 3.57 6.79
C ASN A 38 2.86 4.49 5.60
N TYR A 39 3.48 5.64 5.87
CA TYR A 39 3.97 6.55 4.84
C TYR A 39 5.48 6.36 4.65
N VAL A 40 5.90 5.98 3.45
CA VAL A 40 7.32 5.70 3.13
C VAL A 40 7.84 6.66 2.08
N LEU A 41 8.99 7.27 2.34
CA LEU A 41 9.60 8.27 1.47
C LEU A 41 10.34 7.60 0.30
N TYR A 42 10.04 7.99 -0.94
CA TYR A 42 10.84 7.62 -2.12
C TYR A 42 11.70 8.80 -2.62
N ARG A 43 11.42 10.02 -2.16
CA ARG A 43 12.22 11.24 -2.36
C ARG A 43 12.15 12.10 -1.11
N VAL A 44 12.99 13.14 -1.05
CA VAL A 44 12.91 14.15 0.02
C VAL A 44 11.51 14.76 0.04
N ASN A 45 10.82 14.67 1.18
CA ASN A 45 9.46 15.19 1.40
C ASN A 45 8.37 14.62 0.47
N GLN A 46 8.61 13.49 -0.21
CA GLN A 46 7.60 12.81 -1.03
C GLN A 46 7.62 11.30 -0.76
N GLY A 47 6.44 10.73 -0.66
CA GLY A 47 6.27 9.37 -0.20
C GLY A 47 5.00 8.71 -0.71
N ILE A 48 4.98 7.39 -0.58
CA ILE A 48 3.85 6.52 -0.90
C ILE A 48 3.24 6.06 0.42
N THR A 49 1.92 6.05 0.50
CA THR A 49 1.23 5.43 1.64
C THR A 49 0.91 3.99 1.29
N TYR A 50 1.28 3.05 2.15
CA TYR A 50 0.89 1.64 2.07
C TYR A 50 0.04 1.26 3.27
N ARG A 51 -1.06 0.56 3.01
CA ARG A 51 -2.10 0.21 3.97
C ARG A 51 -2.44 -1.27 3.84
N VAL A 52 -2.49 -1.98 4.96
CA VAL A 52 -2.87 -3.40 4.99
C VAL A 52 -4.07 -3.62 5.90
N ALA A 53 -5.04 -4.39 5.42
CA ALA A 53 -6.19 -4.89 6.17
C ALA A 53 -6.21 -6.43 6.11
N ILE A 54 -6.52 -7.08 7.22
CA ILE A 54 -6.52 -8.54 7.38
C ILE A 54 -7.79 -9.01 8.11
N PRO A 55 -8.15 -10.30 8.02
CA PRO A 55 -9.23 -10.86 8.84
C PRO A 55 -8.90 -10.79 10.34
N ALA A 56 -9.90 -10.58 11.19
CA ALA A 56 -9.69 -10.46 12.64
C ALA A 56 -9.27 -11.78 13.32
N ASN A 57 -9.71 -12.92 12.78
CA ASN A 57 -9.59 -14.22 13.44
C ASN A 57 -8.51 -15.10 12.79
N VAL A 58 -7.38 -14.50 12.39
CA VAL A 58 -6.25 -15.22 11.79
C VAL A 58 -5.38 -15.87 12.86
N GLN A 59 -5.05 -17.14 12.67
CA GLN A 59 -4.09 -17.87 13.50
C GLN A 59 -2.64 -17.56 13.07
N THR A 60 -1.72 -17.46 14.03
CA THR A 60 -0.29 -17.33 13.70
C THR A 60 0.19 -18.59 12.95
N TYR A 61 1.10 -18.42 11.99
CA TYR A 61 1.66 -19.51 11.16
C TYR A 61 0.65 -20.18 10.21
N THR A 62 -0.43 -19.50 9.85
CA THR A 62 -1.34 -19.94 8.78
C THR A 62 -1.33 -18.94 7.62
N SER A 63 -1.73 -19.40 6.42
CA SER A 63 -2.02 -18.49 5.31
C SER A 63 -3.33 -17.76 5.55
N TYR A 64 -3.42 -16.53 5.06
CA TYR A 64 -4.65 -15.73 5.10
C TYR A 64 -4.65 -14.68 3.99
N ASP A 65 -5.83 -14.30 3.53
CA ASP A 65 -5.95 -13.22 2.56
C ASP A 65 -5.73 -11.86 3.23
N ALA A 66 -5.20 -10.90 2.49
CA ALA A 66 -4.99 -9.53 2.96
C ALA A 66 -5.41 -8.53 1.89
N VAL A 67 -5.99 -7.40 2.28
CA VAL A 67 -6.21 -6.29 1.37
C VAL A 67 -5.05 -5.31 1.49
N ILE A 68 -4.45 -4.96 0.34
CA ILE A 68 -3.48 -3.88 0.23
C ILE A 68 -4.15 -2.66 -0.39
N GLN A 69 -3.93 -1.49 0.21
CA GLN A 69 -4.25 -0.20 -0.40
C GLN A 69 -2.97 0.62 -0.49
N ALA A 70 -2.76 1.31 -1.61
CA ALA A 70 -1.65 2.24 -1.75
C ALA A 70 -2.10 3.57 -2.34
N VAL A 71 -1.58 4.66 -1.77
CA VAL A 71 -1.75 6.02 -2.28
C VAL A 71 -0.40 6.48 -2.83
N ILE A 72 -0.34 6.64 -4.14
CA ILE A 72 0.91 6.77 -4.90
C ILE A 72 0.89 8.11 -5.63
N PRO A 73 1.94 8.95 -5.51
CA PRO A 73 2.04 10.17 -6.30
C PRO A 73 2.06 9.95 -7.82
N ASN A 74 1.61 10.96 -8.56
CA ASN A 74 1.44 10.83 -10.01
C ASN A 74 2.76 10.76 -10.81
N ASP A 75 3.86 11.24 -10.24
CA ASP A 75 5.20 11.16 -10.84
C ASP A 75 5.85 9.78 -10.68
N VAL A 76 5.13 8.82 -10.08
CA VAL A 76 5.55 7.44 -9.94
C VAL A 76 5.20 6.66 -11.21
N GLY A 77 6.23 6.15 -11.89
CA GLY A 77 6.10 5.29 -13.07
C GLY A 77 5.59 3.90 -12.68
N TRP A 78 6.21 3.30 -11.66
CA TRP A 78 5.71 2.11 -10.97
C TRP A 78 6.17 2.08 -9.51
N ALA A 79 5.38 1.42 -8.66
CA ALA A 79 5.71 1.15 -7.27
C ALA A 79 5.54 -0.34 -6.97
N GLY A 80 6.38 -0.88 -6.09
CA GLY A 80 6.35 -2.28 -5.69
C GLY A 80 6.37 -2.43 -4.18
N ILE A 81 5.82 -3.53 -3.69
CA ILE A 81 5.89 -3.98 -2.31
C ILE A 81 6.47 -5.39 -2.32
N ALA A 82 7.44 -5.65 -1.46
CA ALA A 82 7.81 -7.00 -1.07
C ALA A 82 7.20 -7.31 0.30
N TRP A 83 6.29 -8.29 0.33
CA TRP A 83 5.47 -8.61 1.50
C TRP A 83 6.29 -9.07 2.71
N ALA A 84 7.50 -9.55 2.47
CA ALA A 84 8.43 -10.01 3.49
C ALA A 84 9.82 -9.37 3.38
N GLY A 85 9.87 -8.12 2.93
CA GLY A 85 11.00 -7.26 3.18
C GLY A 85 12.22 -7.48 2.27
N SER A 86 12.16 -8.37 1.29
CA SER A 86 13.21 -8.50 0.27
C SER A 86 12.65 -8.90 -1.09
N MET A 87 13.28 -8.44 -2.17
CA MET A 87 12.83 -8.71 -3.53
C MET A 87 12.96 -10.19 -3.93
N PRO A 88 14.10 -10.88 -3.72
CA PRO A 88 14.25 -12.28 -4.09
C PRO A 88 13.32 -13.17 -3.26
N ARG A 89 12.68 -14.16 -3.88
CA ARG A 89 12.00 -15.27 -3.16
C ARG A 89 10.94 -14.85 -2.14
N ASN A 90 10.22 -13.77 -2.42
CA ASN A 90 9.09 -13.32 -1.62
C ASN A 90 7.94 -12.91 -2.54
N PRO A 91 6.69 -12.95 -2.05
CA PRO A 91 5.56 -12.39 -2.79
C PRO A 91 5.78 -10.90 -3.01
N LEU A 92 5.60 -10.46 -4.26
CA LEU A 92 5.72 -9.07 -4.66
C LEU A 92 4.39 -8.59 -5.26
N THR A 93 3.98 -7.38 -4.89
CA THR A 93 2.90 -6.66 -5.55
C THR A 93 3.49 -5.45 -6.23
N VAL A 94 3.35 -5.36 -7.55
CA VAL A 94 3.79 -4.22 -8.35
C VAL A 94 2.58 -3.54 -8.95
N ALA A 95 2.55 -2.21 -8.92
CA ALA A 95 1.45 -1.43 -9.44
C ALA A 95 1.95 -0.20 -10.23
N TRP A 96 1.19 0.17 -11.25
CA TRP A 96 1.38 1.40 -12.02
C TRP A 96 0.04 1.85 -12.60
N ARG A 97 0.04 2.98 -13.31
CA ARG A 97 -1.12 3.41 -14.10
C ARG A 97 -0.99 3.01 -15.56
N ASN A 98 -2.07 2.56 -16.16
CA ASN A 98 -2.12 2.26 -17.59
C ASN A 98 -2.20 3.56 -18.43
N SER A 99 -2.36 3.45 -19.75
CA SER A 99 -2.47 4.63 -20.64
C SER A 99 -3.78 5.41 -20.45
N GLN A 100 -4.77 4.83 -19.78
CA GLN A 100 -6.07 5.44 -19.42
C GLN A 100 -6.09 5.91 -17.95
N ASN A 101 -4.92 6.03 -17.30
CA ASN A 101 -4.77 6.39 -15.89
C ASN A 101 -5.42 5.44 -14.87
N GLN A 102 -5.79 4.23 -15.28
CA GLN A 102 -6.32 3.20 -14.39
C GLN A 102 -5.19 2.41 -13.71
N PRO A 103 -5.33 2.03 -12.42
CA PRO A 103 -4.39 1.13 -11.77
C PRO A 103 -4.26 -0.20 -12.51
N VAL A 104 -3.03 -0.65 -12.72
CA VAL A 104 -2.69 -2.01 -13.15
C VAL A 104 -1.84 -2.63 -12.06
N LEU A 105 -2.27 -3.79 -11.59
CA LEU A 105 -1.57 -4.56 -10.58
C LEU A 105 -0.97 -5.81 -11.20
N SER A 106 0.20 -6.17 -10.71
CA SER A 106 1.02 -7.27 -11.18
C SER A 106 1.53 -8.02 -9.96
N SER A 107 1.09 -9.27 -9.82
CA SER A 107 1.82 -10.19 -8.95
C SER A 107 3.17 -10.51 -9.56
N ARG A 108 4.21 -10.46 -8.72
CA ARG A 108 5.51 -10.97 -9.11
C ARG A 108 6.12 -11.82 -8.02
N TRP A 109 7.04 -12.65 -8.45
CA TRP A 109 7.98 -13.35 -7.61
C TRP A 109 9.32 -13.30 -8.35
N ALA A 110 10.39 -12.93 -7.67
CA ALA A 110 11.72 -13.04 -8.26
C ALA A 110 12.18 -14.52 -8.13
N GLY A 111 11.72 -15.37 -9.08
CA GLY A 111 11.75 -16.86 -9.11
C GLY A 111 10.43 -17.49 -9.67
N PRO A 112 10.16 -18.81 -9.56
CA PRO A 112 8.91 -19.43 -10.04
C PRO A 112 7.67 -19.10 -9.17
N THR A 113 6.50 -19.04 -9.83
CA THR A 113 5.32 -18.18 -9.57
C THR A 113 4.29 -18.64 -8.52
N THR A 114 3.68 -17.65 -7.85
CA THR A 114 2.22 -17.57 -7.60
C THR A 114 1.69 -16.15 -7.85
N THR A 115 0.47 -16.02 -8.37
CA THR A 115 -0.16 -14.77 -8.81
C THR A 115 -1.20 -14.29 -7.79
N PRO A 116 -0.99 -13.16 -7.09
CA PRO A 116 -2.07 -12.35 -6.53
C PRO A 116 -3.19 -12.05 -7.52
N SER A 117 -4.40 -12.39 -7.08
CA SER A 117 -5.66 -12.15 -7.76
C SER A 117 -6.05 -10.67 -7.81
N THR A 118 -7.08 -10.45 -8.63
CA THR A 118 -7.78 -9.24 -9.08
C THR A 118 -7.76 -8.02 -8.13
N PRO A 119 -7.44 -6.80 -8.64
CA PRO A 119 -7.68 -5.57 -7.90
C PRO A 119 -9.18 -5.32 -7.68
N PHE A 120 -9.52 -4.67 -6.58
CA PHE A 120 -10.82 -4.01 -6.44
C PHE A 120 -10.66 -2.61 -7.01
N SER A 121 -11.28 -2.34 -8.15
CA SER A 121 -11.27 -0.99 -8.70
C SER A 121 -12.03 -0.07 -7.76
N GLY A 122 -11.30 0.67 -6.92
CA GLY A 122 -11.78 1.95 -6.41
C GLY A 122 -11.99 2.93 -7.59
N PRO A 123 -12.67 4.05 -7.37
CA PRO A 123 -12.94 5.02 -8.42
C PRO A 123 -11.65 5.42 -9.14
N ALA A 124 -11.74 5.58 -10.46
CA ALA A 124 -10.63 6.03 -11.29
C ALA A 124 -10.02 7.31 -10.69
N PRO A 125 -8.69 7.40 -10.57
CA PRO A 125 -8.05 8.61 -10.10
C PRO A 125 -8.49 9.80 -10.95
N SER A 126 -8.87 10.92 -10.31
CA SER A 126 -9.05 12.16 -11.05
C SER A 126 -7.74 12.50 -11.80
N PRO A 127 -7.79 12.88 -13.08
CA PRO A 127 -6.60 13.30 -13.82
C PRO A 127 -5.85 14.47 -13.15
N THR A 128 -6.55 15.25 -12.33
CA THR A 128 -6.03 16.43 -11.61
C THR A 128 -5.61 16.15 -10.18
N ALA A 129 -5.91 14.97 -9.62
CA ALA A 129 -5.47 14.62 -8.28
C ALA A 129 -3.94 14.39 -8.27
N PRO A 130 -3.19 14.88 -7.26
CA PRO A 130 -1.73 14.71 -7.21
C PRO A 130 -1.28 13.25 -6.98
N THR A 131 -2.22 12.40 -6.58
CA THR A 131 -2.02 10.99 -6.25
C THR A 131 -3.08 10.13 -6.92
N TRP A 132 -2.75 8.87 -7.14
CA TRP A 132 -3.67 7.81 -7.49
C TRP A 132 -3.70 6.75 -6.39
N GLN A 133 -4.81 6.03 -6.29
CA GLN A 133 -5.03 5.00 -5.28
C GLN A 133 -5.44 3.69 -5.95
N TYR A 134 -5.06 2.57 -5.34
CA TYR A 134 -5.70 1.29 -5.57
C TYR A 134 -5.99 0.60 -4.23
N THR A 135 -6.99 -0.27 -4.24
CA THR A 135 -7.28 -1.23 -3.17
C THR A 135 -7.37 -2.61 -3.81
N ALA A 136 -6.74 -3.64 -3.26
CA ALA A 136 -6.74 -4.96 -3.89
C ALA A 136 -6.67 -6.08 -2.86
N LEU A 137 -7.43 -7.15 -3.09
CA LEU A 137 -7.26 -8.40 -2.36
C LEU A 137 -6.01 -9.11 -2.87
N CYS A 138 -5.06 -9.33 -1.96
CA CYS A 138 -4.04 -10.32 -2.19
C CYS A 138 -4.40 -11.65 -1.52
N LYS A 139 -4.67 -12.64 -2.37
CA LYS A 139 -4.68 -14.06 -1.99
C LYS A 139 -3.27 -14.62 -2.06
N GLY A 140 -2.83 -15.28 -0.98
CA GLY A 140 -1.52 -15.95 -0.90
C GLY A 140 -0.30 -15.02 -0.73
N CYS A 141 -0.46 -13.73 -0.43
CA CYS A 141 0.70 -12.85 -0.14
C CYS A 141 1.29 -13.05 1.25
N THR A 142 0.52 -13.60 2.18
CA THR A 142 0.87 -13.67 3.60
C THR A 142 1.62 -14.94 3.95
N SER A 143 1.81 -15.84 2.98
CA SER A 143 2.55 -17.09 3.17
C SER A 143 3.29 -17.47 1.90
N TRP A 144 4.48 -18.04 2.03
CA TRP A 144 5.25 -18.52 0.90
C TRP A 144 6.18 -19.67 1.26
N THR A 145 6.58 -20.42 0.25
CA THR A 145 7.58 -21.48 0.39
C THR A 145 8.94 -20.95 -0.02
N THR A 146 9.93 -21.15 0.83
CA THR A 146 11.33 -20.80 0.53
C THR A 146 11.99 -21.89 -0.33
N ASP A 147 13.13 -21.59 -0.94
CA ASP A 147 13.89 -22.55 -1.75
C ASP A 147 14.29 -23.82 -0.98
N THR A 148 14.35 -23.77 0.35
CA THR A 148 14.62 -24.95 1.20
C THR A 148 13.35 -25.78 1.48
N GLY A 149 12.23 -25.47 0.83
CA GLY A 149 10.92 -26.10 1.06
C GLY A 149 10.21 -25.66 2.34
N ALA A 150 10.80 -24.73 3.11
CA ALA A 150 10.22 -24.30 4.37
C ALA A 150 9.15 -23.22 4.15
N SER A 151 7.98 -23.39 4.76
CA SER A 151 6.93 -22.38 4.76
C SER A 151 7.30 -21.16 5.62
N ARG A 152 6.87 -19.99 5.18
CA ARG A 152 6.97 -18.72 5.88
C ARG A 152 5.60 -18.06 5.88
N PHE A 153 5.37 -17.26 6.91
CA PHE A 153 4.09 -16.60 7.16
C PHE A 153 4.35 -15.20 7.69
N LEU A 154 3.48 -14.26 7.33
CA LEU A 154 3.38 -12.98 8.02
C LEU A 154 2.67 -13.18 9.35
N SER A 155 3.06 -12.39 10.35
CA SER A 155 2.37 -12.36 11.64
C SER A 155 1.09 -11.54 11.50
N PRO A 156 -0.10 -12.09 11.86
CA PRO A 156 -1.33 -11.31 11.93
C PRO A 156 -1.36 -10.38 13.16
N ARG A 157 -0.47 -10.60 14.13
CA ARG A 157 -0.42 -9.87 15.41
C ARG A 157 1.02 -9.43 15.66
N GLY A 158 1.38 -8.24 15.18
CA GLY A 158 2.70 -7.65 15.36
C GLY A 158 3.37 -7.20 14.05
N GLY A 159 4.64 -6.81 14.19
CA GLY A 159 5.43 -6.23 13.11
C GLY A 159 5.90 -7.24 12.07
N ASN A 160 5.63 -6.93 10.81
CA ASN A 160 6.15 -7.61 9.63
C ASN A 160 7.15 -6.70 8.92
N ARG A 161 8.34 -7.22 8.61
CA ARG A 161 9.29 -6.47 7.80
C ARG A 161 8.82 -6.44 6.36
N MET A 162 8.40 -5.28 5.90
CA MET A 162 8.02 -5.05 4.50
C MET A 162 9.09 -4.20 3.81
N ALA A 163 9.12 -4.26 2.49
CA ALA A 163 9.94 -3.37 1.67
C ALA A 163 9.11 -2.78 0.54
N PHE A 164 9.52 -1.62 0.07
CA PHE A 164 8.96 -1.00 -1.12
C PHE A 164 10.06 -0.72 -2.13
N ALA A 165 9.64 -0.57 -3.37
CA ALA A 165 10.48 -0.14 -4.48
C ALA A 165 9.71 0.88 -5.34
N TYR A 166 10.44 1.80 -5.96
CA TYR A 166 9.90 2.87 -6.78
C TYR A 166 10.77 3.11 -8.01
N SER A 167 10.14 3.43 -9.15
CA SER A 167 10.82 4.06 -10.29
C SER A 167 9.93 5.15 -10.92
N PRO A 168 10.51 6.27 -11.40
CA PRO A 168 9.78 7.24 -12.22
C PRO A 168 9.49 6.69 -13.64
N ASN A 169 10.26 5.70 -14.09
CA ASN A 169 10.15 5.16 -15.44
C ASN A 169 8.98 4.17 -15.52
N ARG A 170 8.18 4.27 -16.58
CA ARG A 170 6.99 3.42 -16.75
C ARG A 170 7.36 2.02 -17.29
N PRO A 171 6.51 1.02 -17.07
CA PRO A 171 6.61 -0.26 -17.76
C PRO A 171 6.56 -0.10 -19.29
N SER A 172 7.19 -1.03 -20.02
CA SER A 172 7.26 -0.99 -21.50
C SER A 172 5.89 -1.14 -22.18
N SER A 173 4.95 -1.84 -21.55
CA SER A 173 3.58 -2.05 -22.00
C SER A 173 2.59 -1.73 -20.86
N PRO A 174 2.29 -0.45 -20.60
CA PRO A 174 1.55 -0.02 -19.40
C PRO A 174 0.15 -0.63 -19.24
N ASN A 175 -0.46 -1.14 -20.31
CA ASN A 175 -1.77 -1.78 -20.27
C ASN A 175 -1.72 -3.28 -19.90
N SER A 176 -0.53 -3.88 -19.81
CA SER A 176 -0.36 -5.31 -19.56
C SER A 176 0.23 -5.57 -18.17
N PRO A 177 -0.46 -6.30 -17.27
CA PRO A 177 0.06 -6.64 -15.94
C PRO A 177 1.32 -7.53 -15.98
N THR A 178 1.69 -8.09 -17.13
CA THR A 178 2.92 -8.86 -17.33
C THR A 178 4.05 -8.05 -17.97
N SER A 179 3.87 -6.73 -18.16
CA SER A 179 4.87 -5.86 -18.77
C SER A 179 6.25 -5.99 -18.11
N THR A 180 7.31 -5.86 -18.91
CA THR A 180 8.64 -5.61 -18.35
C THR A 180 8.64 -4.25 -17.65
N ILE A 181 9.36 -4.18 -16.53
CA ILE A 181 9.50 -2.96 -15.72
C ILE A 181 10.99 -2.60 -15.62
N PRO A 182 11.33 -1.31 -15.61
CA PRO A 182 12.69 -0.87 -15.34
C PRO A 182 13.09 -1.19 -13.90
N ILE A 183 14.39 -1.22 -13.61
CA ILE A 183 14.92 -1.36 -12.25
C ILE A 183 14.44 -0.16 -11.40
N HIS A 184 14.21 -0.40 -10.11
CA HIS A 184 13.84 0.66 -9.18
C HIS A 184 15.00 1.61 -8.87
N ASP A 185 14.69 2.89 -8.75
CA ASP A 185 15.65 3.94 -8.40
C ASP A 185 15.86 3.98 -6.88
N VAL A 186 14.77 3.77 -6.13
CA VAL A 186 14.75 3.81 -4.66
C VAL A 186 14.02 2.58 -4.13
N HIS A 187 14.55 2.03 -3.05
CA HIS A 187 13.89 1.02 -2.24
C HIS A 187 14.11 1.35 -0.76
N GLY A 188 13.26 0.79 0.09
CA GLY A 188 13.38 0.96 1.53
C GLY A 188 12.57 -0.07 2.29
N TYR A 189 12.71 -0.06 3.61
CA TYR A 189 12.12 -1.05 4.51
C TYR A 189 11.37 -0.36 5.63
N TRP A 190 10.35 -1.03 6.15
CA TRP A 190 9.71 -0.62 7.40
C TRP A 190 9.14 -1.84 8.13
N GLN A 191 8.86 -1.66 9.42
CA GLN A 191 8.09 -2.62 10.20
C GLN A 191 6.62 -2.24 10.12
N HIS A 192 5.84 -3.05 9.41
CA HIS A 192 4.39 -2.90 9.30
C HIS A 192 3.71 -3.74 10.38
N ASP A 193 3.13 -3.10 11.39
CA ASP A 193 2.39 -3.79 12.43
C ASP A 193 0.96 -4.09 11.97
N PHE A 194 0.62 -5.38 11.92
CA PHE A 194 -0.72 -5.84 11.53
C PHE A 194 -1.70 -5.93 12.71
N SER A 195 -1.25 -5.66 13.95
CA SER A 195 -2.13 -5.69 15.14
C SER A 195 -3.37 -4.79 14.99
N GLY A 196 -3.22 -3.66 14.30
CA GLY A 196 -4.30 -2.71 14.00
C GLY A 196 -5.04 -2.90 12.67
N ALA A 197 -4.68 -3.94 11.91
CA ALA A 197 -5.23 -4.19 10.57
C ALA A 197 -6.44 -5.15 10.56
N ALA A 198 -6.88 -5.61 11.73
CA ALA A 198 -7.93 -6.63 11.88
C ALA A 198 -9.33 -6.10 11.53
N ASN A 199 -10.06 -6.86 10.70
CA ASN A 199 -11.44 -6.56 10.29
C ASN A 199 -12.37 -7.73 10.62
N GLN A 200 -13.47 -7.44 11.31
CA GLN A 200 -14.59 -8.38 11.41
C GLN A 200 -15.30 -8.46 10.05
N ASP A 201 -15.91 -9.61 9.75
CA ASP A 201 -16.62 -9.85 8.49
C ASP A 201 -15.79 -9.57 7.22
N PHE A 202 -14.46 -9.72 7.32
CA PHE A 202 -13.51 -9.39 6.25
C PHE A 202 -13.90 -10.02 4.90
N ASP A 203 -14.25 -11.30 4.90
CA ASP A 203 -14.61 -12.02 3.66
C ASP A 203 -15.86 -11.42 3.01
N ALA A 204 -16.88 -11.08 3.80
CA ALA A 204 -18.10 -10.44 3.30
C ALA A 204 -17.85 -9.03 2.77
N ILE A 205 -16.99 -8.24 3.44
CA ILE A 205 -16.58 -6.91 2.96
C ILE A 205 -15.85 -7.04 1.63
N VAL A 206 -14.89 -7.95 1.54
CA VAL A 206 -14.08 -8.20 0.35
C VAL A 206 -14.93 -8.72 -0.81
N GLU A 207 -15.89 -9.61 -0.56
CA GLU A 207 -16.83 -10.11 -1.57
C GLU A 207 -17.73 -8.99 -2.11
N ARG A 208 -18.25 -8.14 -1.22
CA ARG A 208 -19.01 -6.94 -1.62
C ARG A 208 -18.19 -6.07 -2.57
N LEU A 209 -16.96 -5.72 -2.18
CA LEU A 209 -16.05 -4.91 -3.00
C LEU A 209 -15.69 -5.58 -4.33
N ALA A 210 -15.62 -6.91 -4.38
CA ALA A 210 -15.38 -7.68 -5.60
C ALA A 210 -16.55 -7.61 -6.59
N SER A 211 -17.77 -7.61 -6.07
CA SER A 211 -18.99 -7.62 -6.87
C SER A 211 -19.39 -6.24 -7.41
N GLY A 212 -18.80 -5.16 -6.86
CA GLY A 212 -19.10 -3.79 -7.27
C GLY A 212 -20.49 -3.31 -6.83
N VAL A 213 -21.10 -3.99 -5.84
CA VAL A 213 -22.40 -3.69 -5.23
C VAL A 213 -22.20 -3.15 -3.82
#